data_AF-A0A945P9X3-F1
#
_entry.id   AF-A0A945P9X3-F1
#
_cell.length_a   1.000
_cell.length_b   1.000
_cell.length_c   1.000
_cell.angle_alpha   90.00
_cell.angle_beta   90.00
_cell.angle_gamma   90.00
#
_symmetry.space_group_name_H-M   'P 1'
#
loop_
_entity.id
_entity.type
_entity.pdbx_description
1 polymer ?
#
loop_
_entity_poly.entity_id
_entity_poly.type
_entity_poly.pdbx_seq_one_letter_code
_entity_poly.pdbx_strand_id
1 'polypeptide(L)'
;MDTSSKALPDSGRDRHSRSRIAGPASHTPGARSAISASSGDAEHDSGGVSVSFAAIIGQIIVLDLVFSIDSVVTAVGMAEHLWVMIVAVVLAMVVMLSAAGPISGFINAHPTAKMLALSFLLLVGMALIADGLHFHVPRGYLYAAVGFSIIVEALNMLAKRKKTVPV
;
A
#
# COMPACT_ATOMS: atom_id res chain seq x y z
N MET A 1 -13.44 35.36 -68.15
CA MET A 1 -12.21 35.36 -68.96
C MET A 1 -11.18 34.60 -68.15
N ASP A 2 -10.66 33.41 -68.45
CA ASP A 2 -10.73 32.48 -69.58
C ASP A 2 -10.15 31.15 -69.02
N THR A 3 -10.92 30.06 -68.90
CA THR A 3 -10.88 28.80 -69.68
C THR A 3 -9.59 27.95 -69.68
N SER A 4 -9.82 26.62 -69.78
CA SER A 4 -8.89 25.50 -70.05
C SER A 4 -8.26 24.85 -68.81
N SER A 5 -8.83 23.78 -68.24
CA SER A 5 -8.97 22.41 -68.77
C SER A 5 -7.63 21.72 -69.06
N LYS A 6 -7.23 20.78 -68.19
CA LYS A 6 -6.50 19.59 -68.62
C LYS A 6 -6.80 18.40 -67.72
N ALA A 7 -7.17 17.31 -68.38
CA ALA A 7 -7.76 16.09 -67.87
C ALA A 7 -6.74 14.99 -67.50
N LEU A 8 -7.25 13.97 -66.81
CA LEU A 8 -6.64 12.68 -66.41
C LEU A 8 -6.07 11.84 -67.57
N PRO A 9 -5.29 10.78 -67.27
CA PRO A 9 -5.81 9.38 -67.27
C PRO A 9 -5.30 8.55 -66.08
N ASP A 10 -6.15 7.86 -65.30
CA ASP A 10 -6.59 6.44 -65.41
C ASP A 10 -5.51 5.41 -65.81
N SER A 11 -5.18 4.52 -64.87
CA SER A 11 -4.78 3.14 -65.20
C SER A 11 -5.02 2.21 -64.00
N GLY A 12 -6.19 1.58 -64.00
CA GLY A 12 -6.45 0.39 -63.20
C GLY A 12 -5.44 -0.73 -63.48
N ARG A 13 -5.04 -1.43 -62.42
CA ARG A 13 -4.40 -2.74 -62.54
C ARG A 13 -5.01 -3.68 -61.50
N ASP A 14 -5.97 -4.44 -61.99
CA ASP A 14 -6.62 -5.55 -61.30
C ASP A 14 -5.67 -6.74 -61.09
N ARG A 15 -6.17 -7.69 -60.28
CA ARG A 15 -5.90 -9.15 -60.28
C ARG A 15 -4.55 -9.54 -59.63
N HIS A 16 -4.48 -10.45 -58.66
CA HIS A 16 -5.09 -11.78 -58.71
C HIS A 16 -5.05 -12.50 -57.35
N SER A 17 -6.14 -13.22 -57.08
CA SER A 17 -6.31 -14.38 -56.21
C SER A 17 -5.07 -15.24 -55.93
N ARG A 18 -4.87 -15.61 -54.65
CA ARG A 18 -4.52 -16.99 -54.26
C ARG A 18 -5.12 -17.38 -52.91
N SER A 19 -6.11 -18.25 -52.99
CA SER A 19 -6.56 -19.17 -51.95
C SER A 19 -5.52 -20.27 -51.71
N ARG A 20 -5.38 -20.72 -50.45
CA ARG A 20 -4.94 -22.06 -50.03
C ARG A 20 -5.51 -22.28 -48.62
N ILE A 21 -6.61 -23.01 -48.46
CA ILE A 21 -6.74 -24.48 -48.35
C ILE A 21 -6.30 -24.99 -46.95
N ALA A 22 -7.28 -25.58 -46.27
CA ALA A 22 -7.22 -26.29 -45.00
C ALA A 22 -6.53 -27.68 -45.11
N GLY A 23 -6.07 -28.22 -43.97
CA GLY A 23 -5.67 -29.62 -43.79
C GLY A 23 -5.53 -30.00 -42.30
N PRO A 24 -5.65 -31.29 -41.91
CA PRO A 24 -6.38 -31.70 -40.70
C PRO A 24 -5.55 -32.37 -39.57
N ALA A 25 -6.26 -32.61 -38.46
CA ALA A 25 -5.97 -33.27 -37.18
C ALA A 25 -4.81 -34.29 -37.04
N SER A 26 -4.18 -34.30 -35.85
CA SER A 26 -3.65 -35.53 -35.24
C SER A 26 -3.81 -35.51 -33.70
N HIS A 27 -4.42 -36.58 -33.20
CA HIS A 27 -4.51 -36.97 -31.80
C HIS A 27 -3.14 -37.43 -31.26
N THR A 28 -2.82 -37.07 -30.02
CA THR A 28 -2.06 -37.93 -29.11
C THR A 28 -2.71 -37.90 -27.71
N PRO A 29 -3.10 -39.06 -27.13
CA PRO A 29 -3.58 -39.15 -25.75
C PRO A 29 -2.40 -39.36 -24.80
N GLY A 30 -2.01 -38.30 -24.08
CA GLY A 30 -0.97 -38.33 -23.05
C GLY A 30 -1.58 -38.28 -21.67
N ALA A 31 -1.87 -39.45 -21.10
CA ALA A 31 -2.17 -39.60 -19.69
C ALA A 31 -0.98 -39.12 -18.85
N ARG A 32 -1.18 -38.07 -18.04
CA ARG A 32 -0.50 -37.81 -16.75
C ARG A 32 -0.80 -36.39 -16.28
N SER A 33 -1.62 -36.29 -15.23
CA SER A 33 -1.45 -35.35 -14.11
C SER A 33 -2.75 -35.21 -13.35
N ALA A 34 -3.17 -36.29 -12.70
CA ALA A 34 -3.98 -36.17 -11.50
C ALA A 34 -3.05 -35.70 -10.38
N ILE A 35 -2.88 -34.39 -10.24
CA ILE A 35 -2.48 -33.74 -8.98
C ILE A 35 -3.26 -32.43 -8.92
N SER A 36 -4.38 -32.46 -8.20
CA SER A 36 -5.04 -31.26 -7.72
C SER A 36 -4.10 -30.56 -6.74
N ALA A 37 -3.36 -29.57 -7.22
CA ALA A 37 -2.86 -28.50 -6.37
C ALA A 37 -3.77 -27.30 -6.64
N SER A 38 -4.60 -27.00 -5.66
CA SER A 38 -5.34 -25.75 -5.56
C SER A 38 -4.33 -24.59 -5.47
N SER A 39 -3.89 -24.10 -6.61
CA SER A 39 -3.27 -22.79 -6.74
C SER A 39 -4.39 -21.80 -6.95
N GLY A 40 -4.86 -21.20 -5.86
CA GLY A 40 -5.68 -20.00 -5.91
C GLY A 40 -4.78 -18.85 -6.34
N ASP A 41 -4.53 -18.76 -7.64
CA ASP A 41 -3.97 -17.56 -8.27
C ASP A 41 -5.07 -16.50 -8.23
N ALA A 42 -4.97 -15.63 -7.23
CA ALA A 42 -5.71 -14.38 -7.18
C ALA A 42 -5.18 -13.50 -8.32
N GLU A 43 -5.83 -13.66 -9.47
CA GLU A 43 -5.73 -12.82 -10.63
C GLU A 43 -5.94 -11.37 -10.18
N HIS A 44 -4.88 -10.57 -10.27
CA HIS A 44 -4.94 -9.12 -10.13
C HIS A 44 -5.58 -8.57 -11.40
N ASP A 45 -6.87 -8.81 -11.55
CA ASP A 45 -7.67 -8.13 -12.55
C ASP A 45 -7.83 -6.68 -12.11
N SER A 46 -7.35 -5.78 -12.95
CA SER A 46 -7.43 -4.33 -12.83
C SER A 46 -8.87 -3.82 -13.01
N GLY A 47 -9.79 -4.32 -12.17
CA GLY A 47 -11.07 -3.72 -11.87
C GLY A 47 -10.94 -2.93 -10.57
N GLY A 48 -11.32 -1.65 -10.58
CA GLY A 48 -11.16 -0.77 -9.42
C GLY A 48 -11.72 -1.41 -8.15
N VAL A 49 -10.84 -1.74 -7.20
CA VAL A 49 -11.21 -2.32 -5.91
C VAL A 49 -12.01 -1.28 -5.14
N SER A 50 -13.33 -1.40 -5.15
CA SER A 50 -14.20 -0.60 -4.28
C SER A 50 -14.09 -1.16 -2.86
N VAL A 51 -13.28 -0.52 -2.02
CA VAL A 51 -13.21 -0.83 -0.59
C VAL A 51 -14.58 -0.53 0.03
N SER A 52 -15.16 -1.50 0.73
CA SER A 52 -16.48 -1.32 1.33
C SER A 52 -16.44 -0.29 2.46
N PHE A 53 -17.50 0.50 2.62
CA PHE A 53 -17.62 1.48 3.70
C PHE A 53 -17.47 0.82 5.09
N ALA A 54 -18.00 -0.40 5.24
CA ALA A 54 -17.82 -1.20 6.44
C ALA A 54 -16.35 -1.57 6.70
N ALA A 55 -15.56 -1.86 5.66
CA ALA A 55 -14.13 -2.12 5.80
C ALA A 55 -13.34 -0.85 6.23
N ILE A 56 -13.74 0.33 5.75
CA ILE A 56 -13.13 1.61 6.16
C ILE A 56 -13.42 1.87 7.64
N ILE A 57 -14.68 1.72 8.07
CA ILE A 57 -15.06 1.87 9.49
C ILE A 57 -14.31 0.86 10.35
N GLY A 58 -14.29 -0.41 9.96
CA GLY A 58 -13.56 -1.46 10.67
C GLY A 58 -12.07 -1.13 10.82
N GLN A 59 -11.46 -0.57 9.77
CA GLN A 59 -10.06 -0.16 9.81
C GLN A 59 -9.81 1.03 10.74
N ILE A 60 -10.70 2.02 10.78
CA ILE A 60 -10.61 3.15 11.72
C ILE A 60 -10.72 2.64 13.16
N ILE A 61 -11.70 1.78 13.45
CA ILE A 61 -11.89 1.22 14.80
C ILE A 61 -10.64 0.44 15.25
N VAL A 62 -10.10 -0.41 14.38
CA VAL A 62 -8.89 -1.18 14.70
C VAL A 62 -7.71 -0.25 14.96
N LEU A 63 -7.49 0.76 14.10
CA LEU A 63 -6.41 1.73 14.27
C LEU A 63 -6.58 2.60 15.52
N ASP A 64 -7.80 3.00 15.86
CA ASP A 64 -8.09 3.84 17.03
C ASP A 64 -7.95 3.07 18.35
N LEU A 65 -8.35 1.79 18.38
CA LEU A 65 -8.12 0.91 19.54
C LEU A 65 -6.62 0.72 19.79
N VAL A 66 -5.88 0.51 18.71
CA VAL A 66 -4.43 0.42 18.68
C VAL A 66 -3.77 1.70 19.20
N PHE A 67 -4.19 2.85 18.70
CA PHE A 67 -3.60 4.15 19.02
C PHE A 67 -3.98 4.67 20.42
N SER A 68 -5.21 4.39 20.86
CA SER A 68 -5.65 4.69 22.22
C SER A 68 -4.87 3.89 23.26
N ILE A 69 -4.61 2.59 23.01
CA ILE A 69 -3.78 1.77 23.90
C ILE A 69 -2.32 2.24 23.86
N ASP A 70 -1.76 2.50 22.69
CA ASP A 70 -0.36 2.97 22.55
C ASP A 70 -0.11 4.26 23.34
N SER A 71 -1.03 5.22 23.25
CA SER A 71 -0.95 6.49 23.97
C SER A 71 -0.95 6.34 25.50
N VAL A 72 -1.71 5.37 26.02
CA VAL A 72 -1.79 5.09 27.45
C VAL A 72 -0.56 4.29 27.90
N VAL A 73 -0.20 3.22 27.19
CA VAL A 73 0.86 2.34 27.66
C VAL A 73 2.24 3.00 27.55
N THR A 74 2.48 3.82 26.52
CA THR A 74 3.68 4.66 26.44
C THR A 74 3.78 5.62 27.63
N ALA A 75 2.66 6.23 28.04
CA ALA A 75 2.65 7.14 29.19
C ALA A 75 2.88 6.38 30.53
N VAL A 76 2.22 5.23 30.72
CA VAL A 76 2.39 4.36 31.91
C VAL A 76 3.82 3.83 32.01
N GLY A 77 4.44 3.45 30.89
CA GLY A 77 5.78 2.87 30.86
C GLY A 77 6.92 3.85 31.15
N MET A 78 6.65 5.16 31.21
CA MET A 78 7.67 6.20 31.41
C MET A 78 7.38 7.15 32.58
N ALA A 79 6.14 7.31 33.02
CA ALA A 79 5.78 8.27 34.05
C ALA A 79 5.76 7.65 35.45
N GLU A 80 6.40 8.31 36.41
CA GLU A 80 6.44 7.88 37.82
C GLU A 80 5.23 8.40 38.62
N HIS A 81 4.56 9.45 38.12
CA HIS A 81 3.46 10.12 38.82
C HIS A 81 2.16 9.99 38.04
N LEU A 82 1.14 9.40 38.69
CA LEU A 82 -0.20 9.23 38.14
C LEU A 82 -0.80 10.55 37.61
N TRP A 83 -0.59 11.66 38.33
CA TRP A 83 -1.05 12.97 37.90
C TRP A 83 -0.41 13.45 36.59
N VAL A 84 0.88 13.19 36.40
CA VAL A 84 1.61 13.54 35.17
C VAL A 84 1.10 12.69 34.01
N MET A 85 0.85 11.40 34.25
CA MET A 85 0.31 10.49 33.24
C MET A 85 -1.07 10.94 32.75
N ILE A 86 -1.99 11.29 33.67
CA ILE A 86 -3.34 11.76 33.30
C ILE A 86 -3.26 13.05 32.47
N VAL A 87 -2.47 14.03 32.91
CA VAL A 87 -2.32 15.31 32.19
C VAL A 87 -1.70 15.09 30.81
N ALA A 88 -0.68 14.24 30.71
CA ALA A 88 -0.01 13.94 29.45
C ALA A 88 -0.94 13.24 28.45
N VAL A 89 -1.72 12.24 28.89
CA VAL A 89 -2.67 11.54 28.01
C VAL A 89 -3.76 12.48 27.52
N VAL A 90 -4.34 13.30 28.39
CA VAL A 90 -5.36 14.29 28.00
C VAL A 90 -4.79 15.28 26.98
N LEU A 91 -3.58 15.80 27.22
CA LEU A 91 -2.93 16.72 26.29
C LEU A 91 -2.62 16.05 24.94
N ALA A 92 -2.15 14.80 24.97
CA ALA A 92 -1.89 14.00 23.77
C ALA A 92 -3.18 13.79 22.97
N MET A 93 -4.30 13.42 23.60
CA MET A 93 -5.59 13.27 22.94
C MET A 93 -6.06 14.58 22.26
N VAL A 94 -5.90 15.73 22.93
CA VAL A 94 -6.24 17.03 22.34
C VAL A 94 -5.41 17.29 21.09
N VAL A 95 -4.09 17.05 21.14
CA VAL A 95 -3.20 17.20 20.00
C VAL A 95 -3.57 16.24 18.88
N MET A 96 -3.82 14.96 19.18
CA MET A 96 -4.23 13.93 18.22
C MET A 96 -5.53 14.29 17.51
N LEU A 97 -6.54 14.77 18.24
CA LEU A 97 -7.81 15.22 17.67
C LEU A 97 -7.61 16.43 16.75
N SER A 98 -6.79 17.41 17.17
CA SER A 98 -6.48 18.57 16.34
C SER A 98 -5.72 18.22 15.06
N ALA A 99 -4.90 17.17 15.10
CA ALA A 99 -4.04 16.72 14.01
C ALA A 99 -4.68 15.64 13.13
N ALA A 100 -5.86 15.13 13.47
CA ALA A 100 -6.50 14.01 12.77
C ALA A 100 -6.70 14.25 11.27
N GLY A 101 -7.13 15.46 10.87
CA GLY A 101 -7.29 15.83 9.46
C GLY A 101 -5.97 15.79 8.68
N PRO A 102 -4.95 16.56 9.09
CA PRO A 102 -3.63 16.54 8.47
C PRO A 102 -2.96 15.16 8.45
N ILE A 103 -3.04 14.41 9.56
CA ILE A 103 -2.46 13.07 9.67
C ILE A 103 -3.15 12.10 8.71
N SER A 104 -4.48 12.13 8.61
CA SER A 104 -5.24 11.30 7.68
C SER A 104 -4.84 11.56 6.23
N GLY A 105 -4.68 12.82 5.84
CA GLY A 105 -4.18 13.20 4.52
C GLY A 105 -2.77 12.66 4.23
N PHE A 106 -1.86 12.77 5.21
CA PHE A 106 -0.49 12.27 5.09
C PHE A 106 -0.41 10.75 4.96
N ILE A 107 -1.15 10.01 5.79
CA ILE A 107 -1.19 8.54 5.76
C ILE A 107 -1.80 8.02 4.46
N ASN A 108 -2.82 8.70 3.91
CA ASN A 108 -3.41 8.34 2.62
C ASN A 108 -2.48 8.63 1.43
N ALA A 109 -1.71 9.71 1.49
CA ALA A 109 -0.75 10.07 0.45
C ALA A 109 0.51 9.18 0.47
N HIS A 110 0.85 8.59 1.63
CA HIS A 110 2.08 7.81 1.82
C HIS A 110 1.77 6.41 2.40
N PRO A 111 1.57 5.40 1.53
CA PRO A 111 1.29 4.03 1.97
C PRO A 111 2.38 3.44 2.89
N THR A 112 3.64 3.84 2.71
CA THR A 112 4.75 3.41 3.54
C THR A 112 4.71 4.03 4.94
N ALA A 113 4.18 5.24 5.09
CA ALA A 113 3.88 5.84 6.40
C ALA A 113 2.75 5.11 7.13
N LYS A 114 1.70 4.65 6.42
CA LYS A 114 0.64 3.80 7.00
C LYS A 114 1.22 2.51 7.58
N MET A 115 2.13 1.87 6.85
CA MET A 115 2.82 0.66 7.30
C MET A 115 3.71 0.96 8.52
N LEU A 116 4.44 2.07 8.50
CA LEU A 116 5.31 2.49 9.61
C LEU A 116 4.51 2.70 10.91
N ALA A 117 3.34 3.34 10.85
CA ALA A 117 2.47 3.52 12.03
C ALA A 117 1.99 2.18 12.61
N LEU A 118 1.56 1.25 11.75
CA LEU A 118 1.16 -0.09 12.16
C LEU A 118 2.32 -0.89 12.77
N SER A 119 3.51 -0.81 12.18
CA SER A 119 4.71 -1.47 12.70
C SER A 119 5.19 -0.86 14.02
N PHE A 120 5.05 0.46 14.20
CA PHE A 120 5.40 1.13 15.43
C PHE A 120 4.53 0.65 16.60
N LEU A 121 3.21 0.54 16.40
CA LEU A 121 2.35 -0.09 17.40
C LEU A 121 2.86 -1.49 17.76
N LEU A 122 3.11 -2.33 16.75
CA LEU A 122 3.52 -3.71 17.00
C LEU A 122 4.83 -3.77 17.79
N LEU A 123 5.78 -2.89 17.48
CA LEU A 123 7.06 -2.78 18.20
C LEU A 123 6.82 -2.44 19.68
N VAL A 124 6.00 -1.42 19.97
CA VAL A 124 5.69 -1.02 21.34
C VAL A 124 4.94 -2.13 22.06
N GLY A 125 3.92 -2.71 21.43
CA GLY A 125 3.17 -3.85 21.97
C GLY A 125 4.07 -5.04 22.31
N MET A 126 5.01 -5.40 21.44
CA MET A 126 5.96 -6.49 21.69
C MET A 126 6.94 -6.15 22.81
N ALA A 127 7.44 -4.92 22.85
CA ALA A 127 8.33 -4.46 23.90
C ALA A 127 7.67 -4.56 25.29
N LEU A 128 6.38 -4.26 25.37
CA LEU A 128 5.59 -4.34 26.61
C LEU A 128 5.31 -5.77 27.03
N ILE A 129 5.06 -6.68 26.08
CA ILE A 129 4.96 -8.11 26.37
C ILE A 129 6.30 -8.61 26.93
N ALA A 130 7.43 -8.22 26.33
CA ALA A 130 8.75 -8.59 26.81
C ALA A 130 9.03 -8.04 28.23
N ASP A 131 8.77 -6.75 28.46
CA ASP A 131 8.91 -6.13 29.78
C ASP A 131 7.98 -6.78 30.81
N GLY A 132 6.74 -7.12 30.42
CA GLY A 132 5.76 -7.83 31.25
C GLY A 132 6.17 -9.28 31.58
N LEU A 133 7.00 -9.91 30.74
CA LEU A 133 7.63 -11.21 30.98
C LEU A 133 8.97 -11.10 31.73
N HIS A 134 9.27 -9.93 32.32
CA HIS A 134 10.52 -9.60 33.02
C HIS A 134 11.78 -9.52 32.14
N PHE A 135 11.64 -9.58 30.81
CA PHE A 135 12.72 -9.26 29.88
C PHE A 135 12.78 -7.75 29.67
N HIS A 136 13.66 -7.08 30.42
CA HIS A 136 13.82 -5.63 30.31
C HIS A 136 14.39 -5.26 28.95
N VAL A 137 13.56 -4.67 28.10
CA VAL A 137 13.99 -4.10 26.81
C VAL A 137 14.49 -2.68 27.07
N PRO A 138 15.78 -2.37 26.87
CA PRO A 138 16.26 -1.02 27.17
C PRO A 138 15.60 -0.01 26.22
N ARG A 139 14.90 0.98 26.81
CA ARG A 139 14.12 2.00 26.10
C ARG A 139 14.89 2.72 24.99
N GLY A 140 16.21 2.86 25.14
CA GLY A 140 17.10 3.42 24.11
C GLY A 140 17.04 2.67 22.78
N TYR A 141 16.87 1.35 22.78
CA TYR A 141 16.73 0.57 21.55
C TYR A 141 15.39 0.84 20.85
N LEU A 142 14.32 1.03 21.63
CA LEU A 142 13.02 1.41 21.08
C LEU A 142 13.09 2.79 20.43
N TYR A 143 13.66 3.78 21.12
CA TYR A 143 13.83 5.13 20.57
C TYR A 143 14.73 5.13 19.33
N ALA A 144 15.81 4.34 19.33
CA ALA A 144 16.67 4.19 18.16
C ALA A 144 15.96 3.54 16.98
N ALA A 145 15.15 2.50 17.22
CA ALA A 145 14.37 1.83 16.18
C ALA A 145 13.35 2.77 15.54
N VAL A 146 12.58 3.51 16.35
CA VAL A 146 11.60 4.49 15.87
C VAL A 146 12.26 5.61 15.07
N GLY A 147 13.33 6.20 15.61
CA GLY A 147 14.09 7.24 14.93
C GLY A 147 14.68 6.76 13.61
N PHE A 148 15.28 5.57 13.59
CA PHE A 148 15.81 4.96 12.38
C PHE A 148 14.72 4.72 11.33
N SER A 149 13.57 4.18 11.71
CA SER A 149 12.43 3.98 10.80
C SER A 149 11.94 5.28 10.16
N ILE A 150 11.83 6.36 10.95
CA ILE A 150 11.41 7.68 10.43
C ILE A 150 12.45 8.22 9.43
N ILE A 151 13.74 8.10 9.72
CA ILE A 151 14.81 8.53 8.81
C ILE A 151 14.76 7.74 7.51
N VAL A 152 14.67 6.41 7.60
CA VAL A 152 14.58 5.55 6.42
C VAL A 152 13.36 5.90 5.57
N GLU A 153 12.22 6.17 6.20
CA GLU A 153 11.02 6.56 5.48
C GLU A 153 11.13 7.95 4.86
N ALA A 154 11.75 8.92 5.53
CA ALA A 154 12.04 10.23 4.96
C ALA A 154 12.96 10.12 3.73
N LEU A 155 13.99 9.28 3.79
CA LEU A 155 14.87 8.97 2.67
C LEU A 155 14.12 8.27 1.53
N ASN A 156 13.23 7.33 1.86
CA ASN A 156 12.40 6.61 0.91
C ASN A 156 11.44 7.55 0.17
N MET A 157 10.80 8.47 0.90
CA MET A 157 9.98 9.54 0.31
C MET A 157 10.80 10.45 -0.60
N LEU A 158 12.02 10.81 -0.22
CA LEU A 158 12.90 11.69 -1.00
C LEU A 158 13.44 10.98 -2.27
N ALA A 159 13.73 9.70 -2.19
CA ALA A 159 14.18 8.87 -3.32
C ALA A 159 13.06 8.66 -4.35
N LYS A 160 11.82 8.44 -3.92
CA LYS A 160 10.66 8.28 -4.82
C LYS A 160 10.39 9.55 -5.65
N ARG A 161 10.67 10.74 -5.10
CA ARG A 161 10.53 12.02 -5.84
C ARG A 161 11.52 12.18 -7.01
N LYS A 162 12.59 11.37 -7.07
CA LYS A 162 13.63 11.46 -8.13
C LYS A 162 13.37 10.54 -9.33
N LYS A 163 12.31 9.74 -9.33
CA LYS A 163 11.89 8.92 -10.50
C LYS A 163 10.88 9.68 -11.38
N THR A 164 11.30 10.83 -11.88
CA THR A 164 10.76 11.44 -13.09
C THR A 164 11.95 11.75 -13.98
N VAL A 165 12.49 10.72 -14.63
CA VAL A 165 13.21 10.93 -15.88
C VAL A 165 12.17 10.71 -16.97
N PRO A 166 11.65 11.78 -17.58
CA PRO A 166 10.87 11.67 -18.80
C PRO A 166 11.80 11.41 -20.00
N VAL A 167 11.19 10.89 -21.06
CA VAL A 167 11.66 10.64 -22.43
C VAL A 167 12.33 9.28 -22.65
#